data_AF-A0A178AM04-F1
#
_entry.id   AF-A0A178AM04-F1
#
_cell.length_a   1.000
_cell.length_b   1.000
_cell.length_c   1.000
_cell.angle_alpha   90.00
_cell.angle_beta   90.00
_cell.angle_gamma   90.00
#
_symmetry.space_group_name_H-M   'P 1'
#
loop_
_entity.id
_entity.type
_entity.pdbx_description
1 polymer ?
#
loop_
_entity_poly.entity_id
_entity_poly.type
_entity_poly.pdbx_seq_one_letter_code
_entity_poly.pdbx_strand_id
1 'polypeptide(L)'
;MLPPVDPRVLEHNPNFDVLYKDLTTRKLNPDGSTRDTKKQRIHDEIRRSLTDAQVKLTSSQILIQSLSDLPSRAIDLPPELHSVIEIVTAQLNGHIQDADGEIISADVEFFVDNISAISDAISTQLGIVVDYLCKLADPKSPPAISNLSMSATSLHQDASKSLPIDLFTARIQLTNTMSSLLTEHLSFLTTSIRVLEQNQHGALARHTKVTAELLQTRATVLGLQAKIHTFARPPPPEFVAALKEFKKAQGSGEKALRDREALAKRELELYEKAGEKGMRDLAKRKQWLMGEMGDVEREIRRLHQS
;
A
#
# COMPACT_ATOMS: atom_id res chain seq x y z
N MET A 1 3.88 18.16 11.09
CA MET A 1 3.17 17.38 12.12
C MET A 1 3.93 16.08 12.35
N LEU A 2 4.09 15.64 13.61
CA LEU A 2 4.59 14.29 13.87
C LEU A 2 3.48 13.29 13.50
N PRO A 3 3.76 12.28 12.66
CA PRO A 3 2.73 11.31 12.27
C PRO A 3 2.24 10.55 13.52
N PRO A 4 0.95 10.13 13.53
CA PRO A 4 0.45 9.24 14.57
C PRO A 4 1.23 7.91 14.51
N VAL A 5 1.74 7.49 15.66
CA VAL A 5 2.50 6.24 15.80
C VAL A 5 1.52 5.12 16.19
N ASP A 6 1.74 3.92 15.65
CA ASP A 6 0.96 2.72 16.00
C ASP A 6 1.00 2.50 17.53
N PRO A 7 -0.15 2.36 18.20
CA PRO A 7 -0.23 2.07 19.64
C PRO A 7 0.66 0.90 20.07
N ARG A 8 0.82 -0.12 19.22
CA ARG A 8 1.66 -1.31 19.51
C ARG A 8 3.14 -0.97 19.64
N VAL A 9 3.62 0.04 18.89
CA VAL A 9 5.00 0.50 18.93
C VAL A 9 5.25 1.33 20.20
N LEU A 10 4.25 2.09 20.64
CA LEU A 10 4.31 2.83 21.91
C LEU A 10 4.30 1.89 23.12
N GLU A 11 3.51 0.81 23.06
CA GLU A 11 3.49 -0.24 24.09
C GLU A 11 4.81 -1.03 24.16
N HIS A 12 5.43 -1.29 23.01
CA HIS A 12 6.68 -2.06 22.95
C HIS A 12 7.92 -1.23 23.35
N ASN A 13 7.86 0.11 23.27
CA ASN A 13 8.97 1.00 23.60
C ASN A 13 8.53 2.16 24.53
N PRO A 14 8.56 1.95 25.86
CA PRO A 14 8.05 2.93 26.84
C PRO A 14 8.86 4.23 26.87
N ASN A 15 10.16 4.18 26.58
CA ASN A 15 11.00 5.39 26.53
C ASN A 15 10.59 6.28 25.35
N PHE A 16 10.23 5.67 24.22
CA PHE A 16 9.74 6.39 23.06
C PHE A 16 8.35 6.99 23.28
N ASP A 17 7.46 6.30 24.00
CA ASP A 17 6.14 6.84 24.39
C ASP A 17 6.27 8.10 25.26
N VAL A 18 7.17 8.10 26.24
CA VAL A 18 7.44 9.30 27.07
C VAL A 18 7.95 10.46 26.22
N LEU A 19 8.89 10.21 25.31
CA LEU A 19 9.41 11.24 24.40
C LEU A 19 8.33 11.77 23.44
N TYR A 20 7.55 10.87 22.84
CA TYR A 20 6.47 11.23 21.92
C TYR A 20 5.41 12.08 22.63
N LYS A 21 5.05 11.73 23.87
CA LYS A 21 4.18 12.53 24.73
C LYS A 21 4.79 13.88 25.07
N ASP A 22 6.05 13.98 25.49
CA ASP A 22 6.67 15.28 25.82
C ASP A 22 6.76 16.20 24.58
N LEU A 23 7.10 15.65 23.42
CA LEU A 23 7.15 16.39 22.17
C LEU A 23 5.78 16.91 21.74
N THR A 24 4.74 16.07 21.78
CA THR A 24 3.38 16.42 21.36
C THR A 24 2.63 17.28 22.37
N THR A 25 2.92 17.15 23.67
CA THR A 25 2.18 17.86 24.73
C THR A 25 2.88 19.10 25.27
N ARG A 26 4.21 19.18 25.22
CA ARG A 26 4.96 20.26 25.89
C ARG A 26 5.79 21.10 24.93
N LYS A 27 6.41 20.50 23.92
CA LYS A 27 7.41 21.18 23.08
C LYS A 27 6.84 21.72 21.77
N LEU A 28 5.98 20.95 21.11
CA LEU A 28 5.49 21.27 19.77
C LEU A 28 3.97 21.50 19.77
N ASN A 29 3.54 22.41 18.90
CA ASN A 29 2.16 22.55 18.48
C ASN A 29 1.83 21.47 17.42
N PRO A 30 0.54 21.20 17.16
CA PRO A 30 0.15 20.23 16.15
C PRO A 30 0.78 20.48 14.77
N ASP A 31 0.89 21.75 14.38
CA ASP A 31 1.51 22.19 13.12
C ASP A 31 3.04 21.95 13.04
N GLY A 32 3.68 21.54 14.15
CA GLY A 32 5.12 21.33 14.27
C GLY A 32 5.90 22.58 14.69
N SER A 33 5.23 23.69 14.99
CA SER A 33 5.87 24.88 15.57
C SER A 33 6.19 24.67 17.05
N THR A 34 7.13 25.45 17.59
CA THR A 34 7.55 25.35 19.00
C THR A 34 6.59 26.11 19.93
N ARG A 35 6.32 25.57 21.11
CA ARG A 35 5.48 26.21 22.16
C ARG A 35 6.21 27.25 23.02
N ASP A 36 7.52 27.45 22.80
CA ASP A 36 8.30 28.51 23.43
C ASP A 36 7.92 29.87 22.85
N THR A 37 7.16 30.64 23.61
CA THR A 37 6.59 31.92 23.20
C THR A 37 7.64 32.95 22.80
N LYS A 38 8.84 32.91 23.38
CA LYS A 38 9.92 33.84 23.02
C LYS A 38 10.48 33.52 21.64
N LYS A 39 10.77 32.23 21.38
CA LYS A 39 11.22 31.77 20.06
C LYS A 39 10.15 31.98 19.00
N GLN A 40 8.89 31.73 19.34
CA GLN A 40 7.76 31.93 18.43
C GLN A 40 7.64 33.39 17.99
N ARG A 41 7.74 34.36 18.92
CA ARG A 41 7.73 35.80 18.58
C ARG A 41 8.84 36.18 17.61
N ILE A 42 10.07 35.71 17.84
CA ILE A 42 11.21 35.97 16.95
C ILE A 42 10.93 35.38 15.56
N HIS A 43 10.44 34.14 15.49
CA HIS A 43 10.08 33.52 14.20
C HIS A 43 8.97 34.27 13.48
N ASP A 44 7.96 34.78 14.20
CA ASP A 44 6.86 35.52 13.61
C ASP A 44 7.30 36.90 13.09
N GLU A 45 8.23 37.57 13.79
CA GLU A 45 8.83 38.81 13.32
C GLU A 45 9.71 38.60 12.09
N ILE A 46 10.53 37.55 12.08
CA ILE A 46 11.31 37.16 10.88
C ILE A 46 10.38 36.85 9.71
N ARG A 47 9.29 36.12 9.94
CA ARG A 47 8.30 35.81 8.89
C ARG A 47 7.67 37.08 8.33
N ARG A 48 7.29 38.04 9.18
CA ARG A 48 6.74 39.33 8.73
C ARG A 48 7.75 40.12 7.90
N SER A 49 8.99 40.23 8.38
CA SER A 49 10.07 40.91 7.64
C SER A 49 10.33 40.24 6.28
N LEU A 50 10.33 38.90 6.25
CA LEU A 50 10.48 38.13 5.02
C LEU A 50 9.29 38.36 4.08
N THR A 51 8.05 38.35 4.56
CA THR A 51 6.87 38.62 3.72
C THR A 51 6.92 40.03 3.15
N ASP A 52 7.33 41.02 3.94
CA ASP A 52 7.44 42.40 3.48
C ASP A 52 8.53 42.56 2.42
N ALA A 53 9.69 41.92 2.64
CA ALA A 53 10.79 41.92 1.67
C ALA A 53 10.40 41.20 0.37
N GLN A 54 9.69 40.06 0.47
CA GLN A 54 9.18 39.33 -0.69
C GLN A 54 8.15 40.15 -1.46
N VAL A 55 7.17 40.75 -0.79
CA VAL A 55 6.16 41.60 -1.44
C VAL A 55 6.84 42.76 -2.17
N LYS A 56 7.83 43.41 -1.56
CA LYS A 56 8.59 44.48 -2.21
C LYS A 56 9.35 43.97 -3.43
N LEU A 57 10.11 42.89 -3.28
CA LEU A 57 10.89 42.29 -4.37
C LEU A 57 9.98 41.91 -5.56
N THR A 58 8.90 41.17 -5.29
CA THR A 58 7.99 40.69 -6.32
C THR A 58 7.23 41.85 -6.97
N SER A 59 6.83 42.86 -6.21
CA SER A 59 6.19 44.06 -6.78
C SER A 59 7.14 44.80 -7.73
N SER A 60 8.39 45.02 -7.33
CA SER A 60 9.40 45.64 -8.18
C SER A 60 9.68 44.80 -9.43
N GLN A 61 9.81 43.48 -9.31
CA GLN A 61 10.02 42.59 -10.44
C GLN A 61 8.84 42.58 -11.41
N ILE A 62 7.60 42.57 -10.91
CA ILE A 62 6.40 42.64 -11.76
C ILE A 62 6.38 43.96 -12.53
N LEU A 63 6.69 45.08 -11.88
CA LEU A 63 6.73 46.39 -12.54
C LEU A 63 7.83 46.47 -13.58
N ILE A 64 9.04 46.00 -13.28
CA ILE A 64 10.17 45.99 -14.22
C ILE A 64 9.87 45.09 -15.42
N GLN A 65 9.32 43.89 -15.20
CA GLN A 65 8.94 42.98 -16.28
C GLN A 65 7.78 43.54 -17.11
N SER A 66 6.82 44.21 -16.47
CA SER A 66 5.71 44.86 -17.19
C SER A 66 6.23 46.01 -18.05
N LEU A 67 7.17 46.80 -17.53
CA LEU A 67 7.87 47.87 -18.26
C LEU A 67 8.69 47.31 -19.43
N SER A 68 9.40 46.19 -19.27
CA SER A 68 10.18 45.61 -20.37
C SER A 68 9.30 45.07 -21.50
N ASP A 69 8.12 44.55 -21.17
CA ASP A 69 7.19 43.99 -22.16
C ASP A 69 6.30 45.07 -22.81
N LEU A 70 6.17 46.25 -22.18
CA LEU A 70 5.30 47.35 -22.61
C LEU A 70 5.54 47.81 -24.06
N PRO A 71 6.78 48.02 -24.53
CA PRO A 71 7.05 48.49 -25.91
C PRO A 71 6.57 47.51 -26.99
N SER A 72 6.47 46.22 -26.64
CA SER A 72 6.03 45.17 -27.57
C SER A 72 4.51 44.95 -27.56
N ARG A 73 3.81 45.41 -26.52
CA ARG A 73 2.39 45.10 -26.27
C ARG A 73 1.47 46.32 -26.33
N ALA A 74 1.97 47.50 -26.05
CA ALA A 74 1.20 48.74 -26.11
C ALA A 74 1.22 49.30 -27.54
N ILE A 75 0.05 49.38 -28.16
CA ILE A 75 -0.12 49.94 -29.52
C ILE A 75 -0.29 51.47 -29.46
N ASP A 76 -0.76 51.99 -28.32
CA ASP A 76 -1.14 53.39 -28.14
C ASP A 76 0.01 54.28 -27.63
N LEU A 77 1.20 53.72 -27.40
CA LEU A 77 2.34 54.46 -26.87
C LEU A 77 3.18 55.07 -28.01
N PRO A 78 3.58 56.35 -27.93
CA PRO A 78 4.51 56.97 -28.87
C PRO A 78 5.81 56.16 -29.03
N PRO A 79 6.32 55.99 -30.26
CA PRO A 79 7.53 55.19 -30.52
C PRO A 79 8.78 55.78 -29.85
N GLU A 80 8.79 57.09 -29.58
CA GLU A 80 9.85 57.78 -28.85
C GLU A 80 9.95 57.33 -27.39
N LEU A 81 8.83 56.92 -26.79
CA LEU A 81 8.80 56.40 -25.42
C LEU A 81 9.30 54.95 -25.36
N HIS A 82 9.21 54.18 -26.46
CA HIS A 82 9.66 52.78 -26.48
C HIS A 82 11.16 52.67 -26.22
N SER A 83 11.98 53.48 -26.92
CA SER A 83 13.43 53.49 -26.71
C SER A 83 13.81 53.94 -25.31
N VAL A 84 13.11 54.94 -24.77
CA VAL A 84 13.37 55.47 -23.43
C VAL A 84 13.01 54.44 -22.34
N ILE A 85 11.91 53.71 -22.52
CA ILE A 85 11.51 52.61 -21.62
C ILE A 85 12.54 51.47 -21.65
N GLU A 86 13.06 51.10 -22.82
CA GLU A 86 14.11 50.06 -22.94
C GLU A 86 15.40 50.46 -22.24
N ILE A 87 15.83 51.72 -22.37
CA ILE A 87 17.04 52.24 -21.71
C ILE A 87 16.86 52.28 -20.19
N VAL A 88 15.73 52.79 -19.70
CA VAL A 88 15.42 52.87 -18.26
C VAL A 88 15.25 51.47 -17.66
N THR A 89 14.62 50.53 -18.36
CA THR A 89 14.50 49.14 -17.89
C THR A 89 15.85 48.41 -17.87
N ALA A 90 16.73 48.67 -18.84
CA ALA A 90 18.09 48.15 -18.82
C ALA A 90 18.90 48.71 -17.63
N GLN A 91 18.73 50.00 -17.30
CA GLN A 91 19.32 50.61 -16.11
C GLN A 91 18.79 49.99 -14.81
N LEU A 92 17.47 49.84 -14.67
CA LEU A 92 16.82 49.25 -13.49
C LEU A 92 17.19 47.78 -13.26
N ASN A 93 17.51 47.05 -14.32
CA ASN A 93 18.01 45.67 -14.26
C ASN A 93 19.53 45.59 -14.01
N GLY A 94 20.24 46.72 -13.93
CA GLY A 94 21.68 46.75 -13.70
C GLY A 94 22.55 46.35 -14.90
N HIS A 95 21.99 46.40 -16.12
CA HIS A 95 22.75 46.12 -17.36
C HIS A 95 23.62 47.31 -17.79
N ILE A 96 23.39 48.49 -17.21
CA ILE A 96 24.13 49.72 -17.48
C ILE A 96 24.99 50.06 -16.25
N GLN A 97 26.25 50.46 -16.48
CA GLN A 97 27.17 50.83 -15.41
C GLN A 97 26.83 52.22 -14.85
N ASP A 98 27.00 52.43 -13.55
CA ASP A 98 26.68 53.70 -12.87
C ASP A 98 27.46 54.92 -13.44
N ALA A 99 28.57 54.67 -14.14
CA ALA A 99 29.37 55.70 -14.81
C ALA A 99 28.66 56.34 -16.02
N ASP A 100 27.74 55.62 -16.67
CA ASP A 100 26.98 56.11 -17.83
C ASP A 100 25.71 56.88 -17.42
N GLY A 101 25.48 57.04 -16.11
CA GLY A 101 24.29 57.69 -15.56
C GLY A 101 24.13 59.17 -15.95
N GLU A 102 25.23 59.90 -16.15
CA GLU A 102 25.18 61.30 -16.62
C GLU A 102 24.69 61.39 -18.07
N ILE A 103 24.99 60.40 -18.91
CA ILE A 103 24.64 60.38 -20.34
C ILE A 103 23.15 60.08 -20.52
N ILE A 104 22.59 59.22 -19.65
CA ILE A 104 21.21 58.74 -19.72
C ILE A 104 20.25 59.64 -18.92
N SER A 105 20.78 60.62 -18.18
CA SER A 105 19.98 61.54 -17.34
C SER A 105 18.85 62.24 -18.09
N ALA A 106 19.09 62.66 -19.34
CA ALA A 106 18.07 63.29 -20.19
C ALA A 106 16.92 62.34 -20.57
N ASP A 107 17.21 61.06 -20.82
CA ASP A 107 16.20 60.05 -21.12
C ASP A 107 15.40 59.68 -19.86
N VAL A 108 16.04 59.70 -18.69
CA VAL A 108 15.34 59.51 -17.40
C VAL A 108 14.41 60.68 -17.08
N GLU A 109 14.82 61.92 -17.35
CA GLU A 109 13.96 63.10 -17.18
C GLU A 109 12.75 63.02 -18.12
N PHE A 110 12.95 62.67 -19.39
CA PHE A 110 11.86 62.48 -20.36
C PHE A 110 10.90 61.34 -19.97
N PHE A 111 11.44 60.25 -19.39
CA PHE A 111 10.62 59.16 -18.82
C PHE A 111 9.76 59.64 -17.66
N VAL A 112 10.33 60.43 -16.74
CA VAL A 112 9.63 60.97 -15.57
C VAL A 112 8.55 61.97 -16.00
N ASP A 113 8.81 62.80 -17.00
CA ASP A 113 7.83 63.75 -17.53
C ASP A 113 6.61 63.07 -18.17
N ASN A 114 6.81 61.87 -18.75
CA ASN A 114 5.75 61.07 -19.40
C ASN A 114 5.25 59.90 -18.53
N ILE A 115 5.53 59.92 -17.23
CA ILE A 115 5.22 58.81 -16.32
C ILE A 115 3.73 58.48 -16.24
N SER A 116 2.85 59.48 -16.41
CA SER A 116 1.40 59.30 -16.38
C SER A 116 0.92 58.39 -17.52
N ALA A 117 1.33 58.68 -18.76
CA ALA A 117 0.98 57.88 -19.93
C ALA A 117 1.53 56.44 -19.83
N ILE A 118 2.76 56.30 -19.32
CA ILE A 118 3.39 54.99 -19.08
C ILE A 118 2.62 54.23 -17.99
N SER A 119 2.23 54.90 -16.91
CA SER A 119 1.48 54.27 -15.81
C SER A 119 0.08 53.82 -16.23
N ASP A 120 -0.59 54.57 -17.10
CA ASP A 120 -1.89 54.18 -17.68
C ASP A 120 -1.74 52.95 -18.60
N ALA A 121 -0.71 52.94 -19.45
CA ALA A 121 -0.40 51.80 -20.31
C ALA A 121 -0.04 50.53 -19.50
N ILE A 122 0.76 50.66 -18.43
CA ILE A 122 1.06 49.54 -17.52
C ILE A 122 -0.21 49.06 -16.82
N SER A 123 -1.05 49.99 -16.35
CA SER A 123 -2.29 49.65 -15.63
C SER A 123 -3.26 48.89 -16.53
N THR A 124 -3.41 49.29 -17.79
CA THR A 124 -4.23 48.56 -18.77
C THR A 124 -3.67 47.16 -19.07
N GLN A 125 -2.36 47.04 -19.27
CA GLN A 125 -1.70 45.75 -19.48
C GLN A 125 -1.83 44.82 -18.26
N LEU A 126 -1.63 45.33 -17.05
CA LEU A 126 -1.83 44.56 -15.82
C LEU A 126 -3.30 44.13 -15.66
N GLY A 127 -4.26 44.98 -16.05
CA GLY A 127 -5.67 44.63 -16.09
C GLY A 127 -5.96 43.44 -17.01
N ILE A 128 -5.35 43.40 -18.19
CA ILE A 128 -5.46 42.27 -19.13
C ILE A 128 -4.85 41.00 -18.54
N VAL A 129 -3.66 41.09 -17.92
CA VAL A 129 -3.01 39.94 -17.27
C VAL A 129 -3.87 39.39 -16.14
N VAL A 130 -4.48 40.27 -15.33
CA VAL A 130 -5.38 39.87 -14.26
C VAL A 130 -6.63 39.16 -14.81
N ASP A 131 -7.21 39.62 -15.92
CA ASP A 131 -8.32 38.91 -16.58
C ASP A 131 -7.92 37.50 -17.04
N TYR A 132 -6.71 37.35 -17.61
CA TYR A 132 -6.18 36.03 -17.94
C TYR A 132 -5.96 35.15 -16.72
N LEU A 133 -5.48 35.71 -15.60
CA LEU A 133 -5.33 34.97 -14.34
C LEU A 133 -6.69 34.54 -13.77
N CYS A 134 -7.72 35.38 -13.87
CA CYS A 134 -9.09 35.00 -13.50
C CYS A 134 -9.60 33.83 -14.36
N LYS A 135 -9.40 33.88 -15.69
CA LYS A 135 -9.74 32.77 -16.59
C LYS A 135 -8.96 31.48 -16.29
N LEU A 136 -7.70 31.61 -15.88
CA LEU A 136 -6.88 30.46 -15.51
C LEU A 136 -7.31 29.84 -14.17
N ALA A 137 -7.71 30.68 -13.21
CA ALA A 137 -8.16 30.23 -11.89
C ALA A 137 -9.43 29.39 -11.98
N ASP A 138 -10.40 29.81 -12.80
CA ASP A 138 -11.55 28.98 -13.17
C ASP A 138 -12.00 29.27 -14.60
N PRO A 139 -11.81 28.32 -15.54
CA PRO A 139 -12.16 28.52 -16.94
C PRO A 139 -13.67 28.54 -17.19
N LYS A 140 -14.50 28.09 -16.23
CA LYS A 140 -15.96 28.02 -16.39
C LYS A 140 -16.67 29.20 -15.72
N SER A 141 -16.16 29.67 -14.59
CA SER A 141 -16.68 30.82 -13.85
C SER A 141 -15.54 31.71 -13.35
N PRO A 142 -15.00 32.62 -14.18
CA PRO A 142 -13.86 33.44 -13.78
C PRO A 142 -14.23 34.28 -12.54
N PRO A 143 -13.45 34.19 -11.45
CA PRO A 143 -13.71 34.96 -10.24
C PRO A 143 -13.50 36.46 -10.49
N ALA A 144 -14.24 37.29 -9.76
CA ALA A 144 -13.98 38.73 -9.74
C ALA A 144 -12.55 39.01 -9.24
N ILE A 145 -11.92 40.07 -9.75
CA ILE A 145 -10.53 40.46 -9.44
C ILE A 145 -10.29 40.57 -7.93
N SER A 146 -11.26 41.11 -7.18
CA SER A 146 -11.21 41.25 -5.72
C SER A 146 -11.15 39.90 -4.98
N ASN A 147 -11.68 38.83 -5.58
CA ASN A 147 -11.80 37.51 -4.98
C ASN A 147 -10.67 36.57 -5.40
N LEU A 148 -9.79 37.01 -6.31
CA LEU A 148 -8.69 36.21 -6.83
C LEU A 148 -7.69 35.83 -5.72
N SER A 149 -7.36 36.76 -4.82
CA SER A 149 -6.45 36.51 -3.70
C SER A 149 -7.02 35.48 -2.72
N MET A 150 -8.32 35.57 -2.40
CA MET A 150 -9.01 34.59 -1.57
C MET A 150 -9.04 33.22 -2.23
N SER A 151 -9.33 33.15 -3.53
CA SER A 151 -9.36 31.88 -4.28
C SER A 151 -7.95 31.25 -4.39
N ALA A 152 -6.91 32.06 -4.58
CA ALA A 152 -5.54 31.58 -4.62
C ALA A 152 -5.09 31.05 -3.24
N THR A 153 -5.44 31.74 -2.16
CA THR A 153 -5.13 31.29 -0.80
C THR A 153 -5.91 30.04 -0.41
N SER A 154 -7.18 29.92 -0.81
CA SER A 154 -7.95 28.68 -0.59
C SER A 154 -7.36 27.53 -1.39
N LEU A 155 -7.05 27.72 -2.67
CA LEU A 155 -6.43 26.69 -3.51
C LEU A 155 -5.06 26.24 -2.94
N HIS A 156 -4.26 27.20 -2.48
CA HIS A 156 -2.97 26.89 -1.85
C HIS A 156 -3.16 26.12 -0.55
N GLN A 157 -4.10 26.52 0.29
CA GLN A 157 -4.43 25.83 1.54
C GLN A 157 -4.94 24.41 1.27
N ASP A 158 -5.75 24.25 0.22
CA ASP A 158 -6.31 22.96 -0.14
C ASP A 158 -5.24 22.00 -0.66
N ALA A 159 -4.41 22.48 -1.59
CA ALA A 159 -3.33 21.69 -2.17
C ALA A 159 -2.22 21.36 -1.16
N SER A 160 -1.89 22.29 -0.25
CA SER A 160 -0.75 22.13 0.66
C SER A 160 -1.10 21.47 2.00
N LYS A 161 -2.33 21.64 2.50
CA LYS A 161 -2.72 21.17 3.83
C LYS A 161 -3.87 20.17 3.81
N SER A 162 -5.02 20.50 3.24
CA SER A 162 -6.21 19.63 3.36
C SER A 162 -6.05 18.33 2.59
N LEU A 163 -5.74 18.41 1.29
CA LEU A 163 -5.63 17.23 0.43
C LEU A 163 -4.53 16.25 0.86
N PRO A 164 -3.32 16.68 1.27
CA PRO A 164 -2.31 15.75 1.78
C PRO A 164 -2.72 15.08 3.09
N ILE A 165 -3.40 15.79 3.99
CA ILE A 165 -3.90 15.21 5.26
C ILE A 165 -4.97 14.17 4.96
N ASP A 166 -5.94 14.50 4.10
CA ASP A 166 -7.02 13.59 3.73
C ASP A 166 -6.48 12.35 3.02
N LEU A 167 -5.54 12.51 2.08
CA LEU A 167 -4.88 11.40 1.42
C LEU A 167 -4.10 10.53 2.40
N PHE A 168 -3.39 11.13 3.36
CA PHE A 168 -2.66 10.41 4.38
C PHE A 168 -3.61 9.60 5.29
N THR A 169 -4.72 10.20 5.72
CA THR A 169 -5.72 9.50 6.56
C THR A 169 -6.38 8.35 5.79
N ALA A 170 -6.77 8.55 4.54
CA ALA A 170 -7.32 7.52 3.67
C ALA A 170 -6.33 6.35 3.48
N ARG A 171 -5.04 6.66 3.31
CA ARG A 171 -3.97 5.64 3.20
C ARG A 171 -3.80 4.83 4.48
N ILE A 172 -3.87 5.47 5.65
CA ILE A 172 -3.84 4.76 6.94
C ILE A 172 -5.06 3.84 7.07
N GLN A 173 -6.26 4.35 6.78
CA GLN A 173 -7.49 3.57 6.84
C GLN A 173 -7.42 2.34 5.92
N LEU A 174 -6.97 2.52 4.67
CA LEU A 174 -6.75 1.42 3.75
C LEU A 174 -5.78 0.38 4.33
N THR A 175 -4.64 0.81 4.83
CA THR A 175 -3.63 -0.09 5.41
C THR A 175 -4.18 -0.88 6.59
N ASN A 176 -4.95 -0.24 7.47
CA ASN A 176 -5.60 -0.89 8.61
C ASN A 176 -6.64 -1.90 8.14
N THR A 177 -7.51 -1.54 7.20
CA THR A 177 -8.51 -2.48 6.65
C THR A 177 -7.88 -3.68 5.97
N MET A 178 -6.78 -3.49 5.23
CA MET A 178 -6.03 -4.57 4.60
C MET A 178 -5.38 -5.50 5.64
N SER A 179 -4.83 -4.93 6.71
CA SER A 179 -4.27 -5.71 7.83
C SER A 179 -5.36 -6.55 8.50
N SER A 180 -6.52 -5.96 8.80
CA SER A 180 -7.68 -6.68 9.35
C SER A 180 -8.16 -7.79 8.43
N LEU A 181 -8.30 -7.52 7.13
CA LEU A 181 -8.69 -8.52 6.13
C LEU A 181 -7.70 -9.68 6.08
N LEU A 182 -6.40 -9.40 6.12
CA LEU A 182 -5.36 -10.43 6.13
C LEU A 182 -5.42 -11.29 7.40
N THR A 183 -5.66 -10.67 8.56
CA THR A 183 -5.85 -11.42 9.82
C THR A 183 -7.09 -12.31 9.81
N GLU A 184 -8.20 -11.82 9.24
CA GLU A 184 -9.43 -12.63 9.08
C GLU A 184 -9.26 -13.76 8.07
N HIS A 185 -8.53 -13.53 6.97
CA HIS A 185 -8.21 -14.61 6.04
C HIS A 185 -7.33 -15.69 6.68
N LEU A 186 -6.35 -15.29 7.50
CA LEU A 186 -5.51 -16.22 8.24
C LEU A 186 -6.38 -17.04 9.22
N SER A 187 -7.23 -16.37 10.01
CA SER A 187 -8.13 -17.05 10.96
C SER A 187 -9.07 -18.04 10.25
N PHE A 188 -9.63 -17.65 9.11
CA PHE A 188 -10.48 -18.49 8.27
C PHE A 188 -9.74 -19.71 7.70
N LEU A 189 -8.52 -19.53 7.19
CA LEU A 189 -7.72 -20.63 6.67
C LEU A 189 -7.31 -21.60 7.79
N THR A 190 -6.88 -21.09 8.93
CA THR A 190 -6.52 -21.94 10.08
C THR A 190 -7.71 -22.72 10.60
N THR A 191 -8.89 -22.10 10.70
CA THR A 191 -10.11 -22.81 11.12
C THR A 191 -10.55 -23.83 10.08
N SER A 192 -10.47 -23.51 8.79
CA SER A 192 -10.76 -24.46 7.69
C SER A 192 -9.84 -25.68 7.72
N ILE A 193 -8.53 -25.47 7.88
CA ILE A 193 -7.55 -26.56 8.00
C ILE A 193 -7.88 -27.43 9.22
N ARG A 194 -8.15 -26.82 10.38
CA ARG A 194 -8.53 -27.55 11.60
C ARG A 194 -9.79 -28.38 11.41
N VAL A 195 -10.80 -27.86 10.70
CA VAL A 195 -12.04 -28.58 10.39
C VAL A 195 -11.77 -29.77 9.47
N LEU A 196 -10.92 -29.61 8.44
CA LEU A 196 -10.53 -30.71 7.55
C LEU A 196 -9.76 -31.81 8.30
N GLU A 197 -8.80 -31.41 9.15
CA GLU A 197 -8.03 -32.32 9.98
C GLU A 197 -8.92 -33.08 10.97
N GLN A 198 -9.89 -32.42 11.60
CA GLN A 198 -10.75 -33.05 12.59
C GLN A 198 -11.82 -33.95 11.96
N ASN A 199 -12.53 -33.46 10.93
CA ASN A 199 -13.70 -34.16 10.40
C ASN A 199 -13.34 -35.19 9.34
N GLN A 200 -12.45 -34.87 8.40
CA GLN A 200 -12.18 -35.76 7.27
C GLN A 200 -11.05 -36.73 7.58
N HIS A 201 -9.94 -36.23 8.10
CA HIS A 201 -8.78 -37.08 8.41
C HIS A 201 -8.88 -37.71 9.80
N GLY A 202 -9.35 -36.95 10.78
CA GLY A 202 -9.42 -37.36 12.18
C GLY A 202 -10.48 -38.41 12.46
N ALA A 203 -11.70 -38.26 11.92
CA ALA A 203 -12.78 -39.22 12.15
C ALA A 203 -12.47 -40.60 11.58
N LEU A 204 -11.94 -40.66 10.34
CA LEU A 204 -11.56 -41.92 9.70
C LEU A 204 -10.41 -42.60 10.45
N ALA A 205 -9.36 -41.87 10.81
CA ALA A 205 -8.24 -42.42 11.56
C ALA A 205 -8.64 -42.90 12.97
N ARG A 206 -9.53 -42.17 13.65
CA ARG A 206 -10.06 -42.59 14.96
C ARG A 206 -10.93 -43.84 14.83
N HIS A 207 -11.80 -43.91 13.83
CA HIS A 207 -12.63 -45.09 13.59
C HIS A 207 -11.76 -46.32 13.28
N THR A 208 -10.79 -46.23 12.36
CA THR A 208 -9.91 -47.36 12.02
C THR A 208 -9.12 -47.83 13.24
N LYS A 209 -8.57 -46.90 14.04
CA LYS A 209 -7.88 -47.24 15.30
C LYS A 209 -8.80 -47.98 16.28
N VAL A 210 -9.99 -47.44 16.55
CA VAL A 210 -10.96 -48.07 17.48
C VAL A 210 -11.39 -49.45 16.96
N THR A 211 -11.61 -49.61 15.66
CA THR A 211 -11.94 -50.93 15.10
C THR A 211 -10.79 -51.93 15.24
N ALA A 212 -9.55 -51.50 15.06
CA ALA A 212 -8.37 -52.36 15.27
C ALA A 212 -8.22 -52.78 16.74
N GLU A 213 -8.40 -51.85 17.67
CA GLU A 213 -8.39 -52.12 19.12
C GLU A 213 -9.52 -53.08 19.54
N LEU A 214 -10.72 -52.90 18.97
CA LEU A 214 -11.86 -53.81 19.20
C LEU A 214 -11.56 -55.22 18.66
N LEU A 215 -11.00 -55.35 17.47
CA LEU A 215 -10.63 -56.65 16.91
C LEU A 215 -9.53 -57.32 17.74
N GLN A 216 -8.55 -56.55 18.21
CA GLN A 216 -7.49 -57.05 19.07
C GLN A 216 -8.04 -57.58 20.40
N THR A 217 -8.90 -56.81 21.07
CA THR A 217 -9.52 -57.23 22.34
C THR A 217 -10.43 -58.44 22.14
N ARG A 218 -11.17 -58.52 21.03
CA ARG A 218 -11.96 -59.71 20.70
C ARG A 218 -11.08 -60.93 20.46
N ALA A 219 -9.96 -60.78 19.76
CA ALA A 219 -9.01 -61.85 19.52
C ALA A 219 -8.36 -62.36 20.82
N THR A 220 -8.02 -61.47 21.76
CA THR A 220 -7.48 -61.88 23.06
C THR A 220 -8.50 -62.63 23.90
N VAL A 221 -9.76 -62.16 23.95
CA VAL A 221 -10.86 -62.84 24.65
C VAL A 221 -11.11 -64.23 24.06
N LEU A 222 -11.24 -64.34 22.73
CA LEU A 222 -11.42 -65.64 22.07
C LEU A 222 -10.22 -66.57 22.30
N GLY A 223 -8.99 -66.02 22.30
CA GLY A 223 -7.79 -66.78 22.61
C GLY A 223 -7.77 -67.32 24.04
N LEU A 224 -8.23 -66.54 25.02
CA LEU A 224 -8.37 -66.99 26.41
C LEU A 224 -9.48 -68.04 26.55
N GLN A 225 -10.64 -67.83 25.91
CA GLN A 225 -11.74 -68.79 25.92
C GLN A 225 -11.33 -70.12 25.27
N ALA A 226 -10.60 -70.07 24.16
CA ALA A 226 -10.06 -71.27 23.51
C ALA A 226 -9.07 -72.01 24.43
N LYS A 227 -8.17 -71.29 25.13
CA LYS A 227 -7.27 -71.90 26.12
C LYS A 227 -8.05 -72.62 27.23
N ILE A 228 -9.05 -71.96 27.82
CA ILE A 228 -9.91 -72.57 28.85
C ILE A 228 -10.59 -73.83 28.29
N HIS A 229 -11.13 -73.77 27.08
CA HIS A 229 -11.79 -74.93 26.46
C HIS A 229 -10.82 -76.09 26.21
N THR A 230 -9.58 -75.82 25.79
CA THR A 230 -8.56 -76.87 25.60
C THR A 230 -8.12 -77.53 26.92
N PHE A 231 -8.16 -76.81 28.04
CA PHE A 231 -7.91 -77.40 29.37
C PHE A 231 -9.06 -78.29 29.83
N ALA A 232 -10.30 -77.92 29.52
CA ALA A 232 -11.48 -78.71 29.88
C ALA A 232 -11.72 -79.91 28.95
N ARG A 233 -11.33 -79.80 27.67
CA ARG A 233 -11.55 -80.83 26.65
C ARG A 233 -10.34 -80.89 25.72
N PRO A 234 -9.53 -81.96 25.78
CA PRO A 234 -8.43 -82.16 24.85
C PRO A 234 -8.94 -82.18 23.39
N PRO A 235 -8.35 -81.40 22.48
CA PRO A 235 -8.79 -81.34 21.10
C PRO A 235 -8.53 -82.68 20.37
N PRO A 236 -9.45 -83.12 19.50
CA PRO A 236 -9.25 -84.33 18.71
C PRO A 236 -8.06 -84.18 17.74
N PRO A 237 -7.35 -85.27 17.41
CA PRO A 237 -6.11 -85.22 16.63
C PRO A 237 -6.31 -84.66 15.21
N GLU A 238 -7.46 -84.92 14.60
CA GLU A 238 -7.84 -84.37 13.29
C GLU A 238 -7.96 -82.83 13.31
N PHE A 239 -8.50 -82.28 14.40
CA PHE A 239 -8.62 -80.83 14.58
C PHE A 239 -7.25 -80.17 14.76
N VAL A 240 -6.33 -80.82 15.49
CA VAL A 240 -4.95 -80.34 15.64
C VAL A 240 -4.20 -80.38 14.30
N ALA A 241 -4.41 -81.41 13.48
CA ALA A 241 -3.85 -81.49 12.14
C ALA A 241 -4.38 -80.36 11.24
N ALA A 242 -5.69 -80.11 11.25
CA ALA A 242 -6.32 -79.01 10.52
C ALA A 242 -5.81 -77.63 10.98
N LEU A 243 -5.65 -77.41 12.29
CA LEU A 243 -5.07 -76.18 12.85
C LEU A 243 -3.61 -75.97 12.42
N LYS A 244 -2.82 -77.05 12.34
CA LYS A 244 -1.43 -76.98 11.89
C LYS A 244 -1.34 -76.54 10.43
N GLU A 245 -2.24 -77.03 9.58
CA GLU A 245 -2.31 -76.63 8.18
C GLU A 245 -2.84 -75.20 8.01
N PHE A 246 -3.86 -74.83 8.77
CA PHE A 246 -4.37 -73.47 8.82
C PHE A 246 -3.31 -72.46 9.28
N LYS A 247 -2.51 -72.79 10.29
CA LYS A 247 -1.40 -71.95 10.76
C LYS A 247 -0.32 -71.74 9.68
N LYS A 248 -0.02 -72.77 8.87
CA LYS A 248 0.90 -72.62 7.73
C LYS A 248 0.34 -71.65 6.69
N ALA A 249 -0.94 -71.80 6.34
CA ALA A 249 -1.62 -70.91 5.38
C ALA A 249 -1.71 -69.46 5.91
N GLN A 250 -1.96 -69.26 7.20
CA GLN A 250 -1.93 -67.93 7.83
C GLN A 250 -0.53 -67.32 7.80
N GLY A 251 0.53 -68.10 8.01
CA GLY A 251 1.91 -67.61 7.98
C GLY A 251 2.32 -67.02 6.62
N SER A 252 1.87 -67.59 5.51
CA SER A 252 2.05 -66.98 4.17
C SER A 252 1.27 -65.67 4.02
N GLY A 253 0.05 -65.60 4.55
CA GLY A 253 -0.77 -64.38 4.53
C GLY A 253 -0.19 -63.24 5.38
N GLU A 254 0.33 -63.55 6.58
CA GLU A 254 0.95 -62.57 7.45
C GLU A 254 2.21 -61.97 6.81
N LYS A 255 3.03 -62.80 6.16
CA LYS A 255 4.20 -62.32 5.41
C LYS A 255 3.80 -61.36 4.29
N ALA A 256 2.81 -61.75 3.48
CA ALA A 256 2.31 -60.89 2.40
C ALA A 256 1.76 -59.55 2.92
N LEU A 257 1.09 -59.54 4.08
CA LEU A 257 0.60 -58.31 4.71
C LEU A 257 1.74 -57.44 5.23
N ARG A 258 2.76 -58.02 5.87
CA ARG A 258 3.96 -57.27 6.31
C ARG A 258 4.74 -56.69 5.14
N ASP A 259 4.86 -57.43 4.04
CA ASP A 259 5.51 -56.93 2.83
C ASP A 259 4.75 -55.75 2.24
N ARG A 260 3.41 -55.83 2.20
CA ARG A 260 2.55 -54.73 1.77
C ARG A 260 2.64 -53.52 2.69
N GLU A 261 2.69 -53.72 4.00
CA GLU A 261 2.91 -52.64 4.97
C GLU A 261 4.27 -51.97 4.77
N ALA A 262 5.33 -52.75 4.55
CA ALA A 262 6.68 -52.24 4.31
C ALA A 262 6.74 -51.43 3.00
N LEU A 263 6.08 -51.88 1.94
CA LEU A 263 5.96 -51.12 0.70
C LEU A 263 5.20 -49.80 0.91
N ALA A 264 4.06 -49.83 1.60
CA ALA A 264 3.28 -48.62 1.90
C ALA A 264 4.09 -47.61 2.75
N LYS A 265 4.88 -48.08 3.73
CA LYS A 265 5.76 -47.21 4.51
C LYS A 265 6.85 -46.58 3.66
N ARG A 266 7.48 -47.35 2.76
CA ARG A 266 8.47 -46.81 1.81
C ARG A 266 7.86 -45.79 0.87
N GLU A 267 6.64 -46.02 0.39
CA GLU A 267 5.93 -45.02 -0.42
C GLU A 267 5.67 -43.73 0.37
N LEU A 268 5.22 -43.83 1.63
CA LEU A 268 5.05 -42.66 2.50
C LEU A 268 6.36 -41.89 2.72
N GLU A 269 7.48 -42.59 2.95
CA GLU A 269 8.80 -41.96 3.06
C GLU A 269 9.22 -41.26 1.76
N LEU A 270 8.86 -41.80 0.60
CA LEU A 270 9.11 -41.16 -0.69
C LEU A 270 8.25 -39.90 -0.85
N TYR A 271 6.99 -39.90 -0.40
CA TYR A 271 6.16 -38.70 -0.38
C TYR A 271 6.72 -37.62 0.54
N GLU A 272 7.22 -38.00 1.72
CA GLU A 272 7.84 -37.06 2.66
C GLU A 272 9.12 -36.44 2.09
N LYS A 273 9.98 -37.24 1.45
CA LYS A 273 11.22 -36.78 0.80
C LYS A 273 10.96 -35.94 -0.45
N ALA A 274 9.85 -36.17 -1.16
CA ALA A 274 9.51 -35.44 -2.38
C ALA A 274 9.15 -33.96 -2.12
N GLY A 275 8.74 -33.63 -0.88
CA GLY A 275 8.47 -32.27 -0.44
C GLY A 275 7.48 -31.51 -1.32
N GLU A 276 7.55 -30.17 -1.28
CA GLU A 276 6.63 -29.29 -2.01
C GLU A 276 6.75 -29.44 -3.54
N LYS A 277 7.98 -29.71 -4.03
CA LYS A 277 8.26 -29.82 -5.47
C LYS A 277 7.63 -31.08 -6.09
N GLY A 278 7.77 -32.24 -5.43
CA GLY A 278 7.15 -33.47 -5.90
C GLY A 278 5.63 -33.48 -5.77
N MET A 279 5.09 -32.85 -4.72
CA MET A 279 3.64 -32.66 -4.57
C MET A 279 3.04 -31.78 -5.68
N ARG A 280 3.73 -30.72 -6.10
CA ARG A 280 3.31 -29.89 -7.25
C ARG A 280 3.33 -30.66 -8.57
N ASP A 281 4.36 -31.47 -8.81
CA ASP A 281 4.46 -32.26 -10.04
C ASP A 281 3.41 -33.38 -10.08
N LEU A 282 3.08 -34.00 -8.94
CA LEU A 282 2.00 -34.97 -8.83
C LEU A 282 0.62 -34.33 -9.03
N ALA A 283 0.39 -33.13 -8.49
CA ALA A 283 -0.85 -32.39 -8.70
C ALA A 283 -1.07 -32.05 -10.18
N LYS A 284 -0.02 -31.61 -10.89
CA LYS A 284 -0.07 -31.39 -12.35
C LYS A 284 -0.42 -32.68 -13.11
N ARG A 285 0.19 -33.81 -12.73
CA ARG A 285 -0.07 -35.10 -13.39
C ARG A 285 -1.48 -35.62 -13.12
N LYS A 286 -2.02 -35.40 -11.92
CA LYS A 286 -3.42 -35.70 -11.58
C LYS A 286 -4.39 -34.85 -12.40
N GLN A 287 -4.11 -33.55 -12.56
CA GLN A 287 -4.92 -32.67 -13.38
C GLN A 287 -4.97 -33.13 -14.84
N TRP A 288 -3.82 -33.55 -15.38
CA TRP A 288 -3.74 -34.12 -16.72
C TRP A 288 -4.56 -35.42 -16.85
N LEU A 289 -4.40 -36.37 -15.92
CA LEU A 289 -5.18 -37.63 -15.92
C LEU A 289 -6.69 -37.42 -15.80
N MET A 290 -7.15 -36.45 -15.01
CA MET A 290 -8.58 -36.13 -14.93
C MET A 290 -9.11 -35.54 -16.23
N GLY A 291 -8.30 -34.77 -16.96
CA GLY A 291 -8.60 -34.31 -18.31
C GLY A 291 -8.80 -35.50 -19.26
N GLU A 292 -7.82 -36.40 -19.31
CA GLU A 292 -7.84 -37.60 -20.14
C GLU A 292 -9.04 -38.51 -19.83
N MET A 293 -9.36 -38.70 -18.54
CA MET A 293 -10.55 -39.46 -18.13
C MET A 293 -11.84 -38.80 -18.61
N GLY A 294 -11.93 -37.47 -18.53
CA GLY A 294 -13.07 -36.72 -19.06
C GLY A 294 -13.19 -36.83 -20.57
N ASP A 295 -12.08 -36.86 -21.30
CA ASP A 295 -12.05 -37.10 -22.74
C ASP A 295 -12.52 -38.50 -23.11
N VAL A 296 -12.01 -39.53 -22.43
CA VAL A 296 -12.43 -40.92 -22.63
C VAL A 296 -13.90 -41.10 -22.28
N GLU A 297 -14.40 -40.49 -21.20
CA GLU A 297 -15.81 -40.56 -20.83
C GLU A 297 -16.70 -39.87 -21.88
N ARG A 298 -16.26 -38.75 -22.46
CA ARG A 298 -16.92 -38.11 -23.60
C ARG A 298 -16.92 -39.02 -24.84
N GLU A 299 -15.82 -39.71 -25.12
CA GLU A 299 -15.69 -40.64 -26.24
C GLU A 299 -16.64 -41.85 -26.08
N ILE A 300 -16.69 -42.44 -24.87
CA ILE A 300 -17.61 -43.54 -24.54
C ILE A 300 -19.07 -43.12 -24.68
N ARG A 301 -19.42 -41.90 -24.24
CA ARG A 301 -20.78 -41.36 -24.42
C ARG A 301 -21.13 -41.16 -25.90
N ARG A 302 -20.18 -40.72 -26.74
CA ARG A 302 -20.40 -40.62 -28.19
C ARG A 302 -20.62 -41.99 -28.82
N LEU A 303 -19.86 -43.00 -28.42
CA LEU A 303 -20.01 -44.36 -28.92
C LEU A 303 -21.32 -45.04 -28.51
N HIS A 304 -21.91 -44.68 -27.36
CA HIS A 304 -23.22 -45.19 -26.92
C HIS A 304 -24.43 -44.51 -27.61
N GLN A 305 -24.22 -43.40 -28.31
CA GLN A 305 -25.25 -42.67 -29.06
C GLN A 305 -25.22 -42.97 -30.57
N SER A 306 -24.22 -43.74 -31.02
CA SER A 306 -24.13 -44.34 -32.36
C SER A 306 -24.72 -45.75 -32.37
#